data_AF-A0A6H9SC52-F1
#
_entry.id   AF-A0A6H9SC52-F1
#
_cell.length_a   1.000
_cell.length_b   1.000
_cell.length_c   1.000
_cell.angle_alpha   90.00
_cell.angle_beta   90.00
_cell.angle_gamma   90.00
#
_symmetry.space_group_name_H-M   'P 1'
#
loop_
_entity.id
_entity.type
_entity.pdbx_description
1 polymer ?
#
loop_
_entity_poly.entity_id
_entity_poly.type
_entity_poly.pdbx_seq_one_letter_code
_entity_poly.pdbx_strand_id
1 'polypeptide(L)'
;STKAKQFFSASTDTYRESYGRRTMDVPRQCVFVGTTNQDEYLKDATGNRRYWPVACTKVDLDQLREIRDQLWAEAMFCYQSGDIWWVNREEAPLFAEAQEERFVVDEWEGPILTWLEEYQVGETATGTDILLGALKLDYGHWGKPEQMRVGAIMHRLGWRKVRLSALPKSGVRPWGYKRPKDWGGAS
;
A
#
# COMPACT_ATOMS: atom_id res chain seq x y z
N SER A 1 -7.04 1.82 3.29
CA SER A 1 -8.50 2.11 3.18
C SER A 1 -8.80 2.81 1.86
N THR A 2 -9.77 2.32 1.08
CA THR A 2 -10.19 2.88 -0.22
C THR A 2 -10.63 4.34 -0.10
N LYS A 3 -11.24 4.74 1.03
CA LYS A 3 -11.68 6.11 1.29
C LYS A 3 -10.50 7.10 1.36
N ALA A 4 -9.41 6.74 2.03
CA ALA A 4 -8.22 7.60 2.10
C ALA A 4 -7.58 7.78 0.72
N LYS A 5 -7.50 6.72 -0.10
CA LYS A 5 -7.00 6.82 -1.48
C LYS A 5 -7.85 7.77 -2.33
N GLN A 6 -9.16 7.65 -2.24
CA GLN A 6 -10.10 8.53 -2.94
C GLN A 6 -9.97 9.96 -2.44
N PHE A 7 -9.88 10.15 -1.12
CA PHE A 7 -9.72 11.46 -0.51
C PHE A 7 -8.45 12.14 -1.01
N PHE A 8 -7.26 11.54 -0.86
CA PHE A 8 -6.00 12.18 -1.29
C PHE A 8 -5.89 12.37 -2.81
N SER A 9 -6.58 11.57 -3.61
CA SER A 9 -6.57 11.71 -5.07
C SER A 9 -7.64 12.65 -5.63
N ALA A 10 -8.54 13.20 -4.80
CA ALA A 10 -9.55 14.14 -5.27
C ALA A 10 -8.91 15.51 -5.57
N SER A 11 -9.24 16.06 -6.75
CA SER A 11 -8.84 17.40 -7.20
C SER A 11 -9.80 18.51 -6.74
N THR A 12 -10.97 18.13 -6.25
CA THR A 12 -12.08 19.02 -5.93
C THR A 12 -12.61 18.71 -4.54
N ASP A 13 -12.82 19.76 -3.76
CA ASP A 13 -13.47 19.72 -2.46
C ASP A 13 -14.92 20.20 -2.58
N THR A 14 -15.85 19.32 -2.26
CA THR A 14 -17.28 19.64 -2.18
C THR A 14 -17.61 19.99 -0.73
N TYR A 15 -17.78 21.28 -0.43
CA TYR A 15 -18.09 21.73 0.93
C TYR A 15 -19.12 22.86 0.94
N ARG A 16 -19.73 23.07 2.10
CA ARG A 16 -20.65 24.18 2.34
C ARG A 16 -19.94 25.18 3.25
N GLU A 17 -19.76 26.40 2.76
CA GLU A 17 -19.19 27.49 3.55
C GLU A 17 -19.99 27.75 4.82
N SER A 18 -19.33 28.31 5.84
CA SER A 18 -20.04 28.76 7.03
C SER A 18 -21.12 29.78 6.64
N TYR A 19 -22.37 29.53 7.06
CA TYR A 19 -23.57 30.28 6.66
C TYR A 19 -23.98 30.18 5.17
N GLY A 20 -23.28 29.40 4.35
CA GLY A 20 -23.64 29.14 2.96
C GLY A 20 -24.95 28.37 2.84
N ARG A 21 -25.82 28.73 1.90
CA ARG A 21 -27.10 28.02 1.70
C ARG A 21 -26.97 26.72 0.89
N ARG A 22 -25.93 26.60 0.06
CA ARG A 22 -25.70 25.47 -0.86
C ARG A 22 -24.25 24.99 -0.75
N THR A 23 -24.06 23.73 -1.08
CA THR A 23 -22.72 23.14 -1.24
C THR A 23 -22.12 23.61 -2.55
N MET A 24 -20.80 23.81 -2.56
CA MET A 24 -20.04 24.27 -3.72
C MET A 24 -18.85 23.35 -3.92
N ASP A 25 -18.45 23.20 -5.18
CA ASP A 25 -17.25 22.49 -5.59
C ASP A 25 -16.13 23.50 -5.80
N VAL A 26 -15.03 23.35 -5.06
CA VAL A 26 -13.84 24.20 -5.21
C VAL A 26 -12.61 23.37 -5.56
N PRO A 27 -11.66 23.90 -6.35
CA PRO A 27 -10.37 23.23 -6.57
C PRO A 27 -9.65 23.05 -5.24
N ARG A 28 -9.11 21.86 -5.01
CA ARG A 28 -8.32 21.59 -3.80
C ARG A 28 -6.98 22.31 -3.86
N GLN A 29 -6.65 23.04 -2.80
CA GLN A 29 -5.42 23.84 -2.69
C GLN A 29 -4.61 23.53 -1.42
N CYS A 30 -4.80 22.35 -0.82
CA CYS A 30 -4.12 21.97 0.42
C CYS A 30 -3.07 20.88 0.20
N VAL A 31 -2.06 20.88 1.07
CA VAL A 31 -1.12 19.76 1.27
C VAL A 31 -1.55 19.00 2.51
N PHE A 32 -1.49 17.66 2.46
CA PHE A 32 -1.80 16.81 3.59
C PHE A 32 -0.53 16.37 4.31
N VAL A 33 -0.50 16.62 5.61
CA VAL A 33 0.57 16.16 6.50
C VAL A 33 -0.09 15.47 7.69
N GLY A 34 0.44 14.31 8.07
CA GLY A 34 0.02 13.57 9.25
C GLY A 34 1.25 13.14 10.03
N THR A 35 1.18 13.23 11.35
CA THR A 35 2.22 12.74 12.26
C THR A 35 1.69 11.57 13.06
N THR A 36 2.58 10.65 13.43
CA THR A 36 2.28 9.50 14.27
C THR A 36 3.52 9.14 15.08
N ASN A 37 3.29 8.61 16.28
CA ASN A 37 4.36 8.03 17.12
C ASN A 37 4.50 6.52 16.90
N GLN A 38 3.69 5.93 16.00
CA GLN A 38 3.79 4.53 15.63
C GLN A 38 4.83 4.39 14.52
N ASP A 39 5.69 3.38 14.64
CA ASP A 39 6.68 3.07 13.61
C ASP A 39 6.03 2.38 12.40
N GLU A 40 4.96 1.62 12.60
CA GLU A 40 4.19 0.96 11.54
C GLU A 40 2.76 1.53 11.45
N TYR A 41 2.35 1.93 10.25
CA TYR A 41 1.03 2.56 10.04
C TYR A 41 0.46 2.37 8.63
N LEU A 42 1.27 1.89 7.69
CA LEU A 42 0.84 1.65 6.33
C LEU A 42 0.23 0.26 6.20
N LYS A 43 -1.05 0.18 5.81
CA LYS A 43 -1.80 -1.10 5.74
C LYS A 43 -2.09 -1.58 4.32
N ASP A 44 -1.78 -0.75 3.32
CA ASP A 44 -2.17 -1.03 1.94
C ASP A 44 -1.04 -1.71 1.15
N ALA A 45 -1.23 -2.99 0.84
CA ALA A 45 -0.27 -3.79 0.07
C ALA A 45 -0.18 -3.40 -1.41
N THR A 46 -1.08 -2.56 -1.93
CA THR A 46 -1.12 -2.17 -3.36
C THR A 46 -0.31 -0.92 -3.69
N GLY A 47 0.62 -0.55 -2.80
CA GLY A 47 1.53 0.57 -2.98
C GLY A 47 1.07 1.80 -2.22
N ASN A 48 1.80 2.11 -1.15
CA ASN A 48 1.64 3.30 -0.32
C ASN A 48 2.22 4.56 -0.99
N ARG A 49 2.24 4.62 -2.32
CA ARG A 49 2.81 5.69 -3.16
C ARG A 49 2.28 7.11 -2.91
N ARG A 50 1.20 7.23 -2.13
CA ARG A 50 0.59 8.52 -1.73
C ARG A 50 1.13 9.02 -0.38
N TYR A 51 1.99 8.25 0.26
CA TYR A 51 2.63 8.60 1.52
C TYR A 51 4.12 8.77 1.28
N TRP A 52 4.64 9.93 1.67
CA TRP A 52 6.08 10.20 1.71
C TRP A 52 6.49 10.23 3.18
N PRO A 53 6.83 9.06 3.75
CA PRO A 53 7.21 8.99 5.14
C PRO A 53 8.57 9.64 5.34
N VAL A 54 8.69 10.42 6.42
CA VAL A 54 9.95 11.01 6.87
C VAL A 54 10.12 10.65 8.34
N ALA A 55 11.24 10.01 8.69
CA ALA A 55 11.60 9.76 10.08
C ALA A 55 12.07 11.05 10.73
N CYS A 56 11.30 11.58 11.67
CA CYS A 56 11.68 12.78 12.42
C CYS A 56 12.12 12.40 13.82
N THR A 57 13.43 12.46 14.11
CA THR A 57 13.99 12.14 15.45
C THR A 57 14.20 13.39 16.30
N LYS A 58 14.53 14.53 15.69
CA LYS A 58 14.72 15.82 16.34
C LYS A 58 14.24 16.94 15.42
N VAL A 59 13.60 17.95 16.01
CA VAL A 59 13.24 19.18 15.31
C VAL A 59 13.80 20.36 16.11
N ASP A 60 14.67 21.14 15.47
CA ASP A 60 15.18 22.40 16.04
C ASP A 60 14.22 23.54 15.69
N LEU A 61 13.43 23.96 16.68
CA LEU A 61 12.38 24.97 16.46
C LEU A 61 12.93 26.38 16.33
N ASP A 62 14.07 26.67 16.96
CA ASP A 62 14.65 28.02 16.93
C ASP A 62 15.31 28.25 15.58
N GLN A 63 16.12 27.29 15.12
CA GLN A 63 16.69 27.33 13.77
C GLN A 63 15.58 27.38 12.70
N LEU A 64 14.52 26.57 12.84
CA LEU A 64 13.42 26.57 11.88
C LEU A 64 12.73 27.93 11.79
N ARG A 65 12.55 28.65 12.91
CA ARG A 65 11.97 30.00 12.91
C ARG A 65 12.86 30.99 12.17
N GLU A 66 14.18 30.88 12.35
CA GLU A 66 15.16 31.76 11.70
C GLU A 66 15.19 31.55 10.18
N ILE A 67 15.17 30.30 9.72
CA ILE A 67 15.33 29.96 8.29
C ILE A 67 14.01 29.80 7.52
N ARG A 68 12.84 29.88 8.19
CA ARG A 68 11.53 29.61 7.59
C ARG A 68 11.33 30.35 6.26
N ASP A 69 11.60 31.64 6.25
CA ASP A 69 11.33 32.49 5.10
C ASP A 69 12.30 32.17 3.95
N GLN A 70 13.53 31.76 4.27
CA GLN A 70 14.52 31.28 3.30
C GLN A 70 14.08 29.96 2.65
N LEU A 71 13.56 29.00 3.44
CA LEU A 71 13.04 27.73 2.90
C LEU A 71 11.90 27.95 1.90
N TRP A 72 10.99 28.90 2.19
CA TRP A 72 9.93 29.27 1.26
C TRP A 72 10.45 29.97 0.01
N ALA A 73 11.45 30.85 0.15
CA ALA A 73 12.08 31.52 -0.98
C ALA A 73 12.73 30.51 -1.94
N GLU A 74 13.46 29.51 -1.42
CA GLU A 74 14.07 28.45 -2.21
C GLU A 74 13.01 27.57 -2.90
N ALA A 75 11.98 27.16 -2.18
CA ALA A 75 10.88 26.38 -2.77
C ALA A 75 10.19 27.14 -3.92
N MET A 76 9.95 28.44 -3.74
CA MET A 76 9.36 29.29 -4.78
C MET A 76 10.29 29.43 -5.98
N PHE A 77 11.60 29.60 -5.74
CA PHE A 77 12.61 29.69 -6.80
C PHE A 77 12.67 28.42 -7.65
N CYS A 78 12.73 27.25 -7.01
CA CYS A 78 12.69 25.95 -7.68
C CYS A 78 11.41 25.76 -8.51
N TYR A 79 10.27 26.08 -7.91
CA TYR A 79 8.97 26.02 -8.60
C TYR A 79 8.94 26.91 -9.86
N GLN A 80 9.41 28.16 -9.75
CA GLN A 80 9.46 29.08 -10.88
C GLN A 80 10.46 28.67 -11.96
N SER A 81 11.52 27.97 -11.56
CA SER A 81 12.54 27.43 -12.46
C SER A 81 12.07 26.16 -13.18
N GLY A 82 10.89 25.63 -12.82
CA GLY A 82 10.27 24.46 -13.46
C GLY A 82 10.77 23.13 -12.89
N ASP A 83 11.36 23.14 -11.70
CA ASP A 83 11.76 21.91 -11.03
C ASP A 83 10.53 21.04 -10.74
N ILE A 84 10.69 19.73 -10.89
CA ILE A 84 9.64 18.77 -10.57
C ILE A 84 9.52 18.61 -9.05
N TRP A 85 8.30 18.58 -8.54
CA TRP A 85 8.01 18.41 -7.11
C TRP A 85 7.30 17.09 -6.81
N TRP A 86 7.30 16.15 -7.76
CA TRP A 86 6.80 14.79 -7.57
C TRP A 86 7.94 13.79 -7.71
N VAL A 87 7.83 12.67 -6.97
CA VAL A 87 8.82 11.58 -7.00
C VAL A 87 9.05 11.11 -8.42
N ASN A 88 10.30 11.19 -8.86
CA ASN A 88 10.70 10.68 -10.16
C ASN A 88 10.96 9.16 -10.10
N ARG A 89 11.22 8.55 -11.26
CA ARG A 89 11.45 7.09 -11.32
C ARG A 89 12.73 6.65 -10.59
N GLU A 90 13.73 7.53 -10.54
CA GLU A 90 15.05 7.27 -9.95
C GLU A 90 15.02 7.37 -8.42
N GLU A 91 14.15 8.22 -7.89
CA GLU A 91 13.90 8.42 -6.46
C GLU A 91 12.92 7.40 -5.89
N ALA A 92 12.07 6.80 -6.73
CA ALA A 92 11.05 5.84 -6.30
C ALA A 92 11.56 4.73 -5.35
N PRO A 93 12.78 4.16 -5.52
CA PRO A 93 13.34 3.20 -4.58
C PRO A 93 13.53 3.76 -3.16
N LEU A 94 13.98 5.01 -3.01
CA LEU A 94 14.18 5.64 -1.69
C LEU A 94 12.87 5.72 -0.90
N PHE A 95 11.79 6.08 -1.59
CA PHE A 95 10.47 6.12 -0.96
C PHE A 95 9.91 4.72 -0.71
N ALA A 96 10.20 3.76 -1.58
CA ALA A 96 9.72 2.38 -1.43
C ALA A 96 10.31 1.71 -0.18
N GLU A 97 11.60 1.88 0.07
CA GLU A 97 12.27 1.36 1.28
C GLU A 97 11.64 1.94 2.55
N ALA A 98 11.53 3.28 2.63
CA ALA A 98 10.92 3.93 3.79
C ALA A 98 9.42 3.56 3.97
N GLN A 99 8.69 3.30 2.88
CA GLN A 99 7.30 2.81 2.94
C GLN A 99 7.22 1.36 3.42
N GLU A 100 8.17 0.52 3.05
CA GLU A 100 8.24 -0.88 3.46
C GLU A 100 8.53 -1.02 4.95
N GLU A 101 9.49 -0.26 5.48
CA GLU A 101 9.81 -0.22 6.92
C GLU A 101 8.60 0.13 7.81
N ARG A 102 7.62 0.86 7.26
CA ARG A 102 6.46 1.38 7.99
C ARG A 102 5.18 0.59 7.69
N PHE A 103 5.31 -0.49 6.93
CA PHE A 103 4.21 -1.37 6.59
C PHE A 103 3.84 -2.24 7.78
N VAL A 104 2.56 -2.24 8.13
CA VAL A 104 2.01 -3.16 9.14
C VAL A 104 1.89 -4.52 8.48
N VAL A 105 2.83 -5.41 8.80
CA VAL A 105 2.83 -6.79 8.29
C VAL A 105 1.64 -7.54 8.89
N ASP A 106 0.93 -8.28 8.03
CA ASP A 106 -0.15 -9.15 8.49
C ASP A 106 0.47 -10.40 9.14
N GLU A 107 0.04 -10.75 10.36
CA GLU A 107 0.55 -11.92 11.10
C GLU A 107 0.42 -13.24 10.31
N TRP A 108 -0.49 -13.31 9.33
CA TRP A 108 -0.66 -14.48 8.47
C TRP A 108 0.39 -14.59 7.38
N GLU A 109 1.14 -13.52 7.10
CA GLU A 109 2.18 -13.51 6.07
C GLU A 109 3.29 -14.51 6.39
N GLY A 110 3.75 -14.58 7.65
CA GLY A 110 4.77 -15.54 8.08
C GLY A 110 4.38 -17.00 7.82
N PRO A 111 3.27 -17.49 8.41
CA PRO A 111 2.80 -18.87 8.17
C PRO A 111 2.54 -19.20 6.70
N ILE A 112 2.01 -18.24 5.92
CA ILE A 112 1.79 -18.42 4.48
C ILE A 112 3.14 -18.54 3.76
N LEU A 113 4.11 -17.67 4.07
CA LEU A 113 5.43 -17.68 3.45
C LEU A 113 6.16 -19.00 3.73
N THR A 114 6.23 -19.40 5.02
CA THR A 114 6.84 -20.68 5.42
C THR A 114 6.20 -21.85 4.69
N TRP A 115 4.88 -21.88 4.60
CA TRP A 115 4.18 -22.94 3.87
C TRP A 115 4.48 -22.92 2.36
N LEU A 116 4.53 -21.75 1.73
CA LEU A 116 4.87 -21.62 0.31
C LEU A 116 6.31 -22.06 0.00
N GLU A 117 7.25 -21.87 0.94
CA GLU A 117 8.65 -22.27 0.82
C GLU A 117 8.85 -23.78 1.10
N GLU A 118 8.33 -24.28 2.22
CA GLU A 118 8.59 -25.65 2.68
C GLU A 118 7.85 -26.71 1.87
N TYR A 119 6.59 -26.44 1.47
CA TYR A 119 5.71 -27.49 0.93
C TYR A 119 5.81 -27.70 -0.58
N GLN A 120 6.82 -27.15 -1.27
CA GLN A 120 6.95 -27.20 -2.74
C GLN A 120 5.61 -26.99 -3.47
N VAL A 121 4.79 -26.06 -2.97
CA VAL A 121 3.55 -25.62 -3.61
C VAL A 121 3.89 -25.32 -5.05
N GLY A 122 3.40 -26.07 -6.04
CA GLY A 122 3.92 -26.06 -7.41
C GLY A 122 3.85 -24.70 -8.13
N GLU A 123 3.47 -24.68 -9.41
CA GLU A 123 3.33 -23.38 -10.09
C GLU A 123 2.16 -22.54 -9.55
N THR A 124 1.22 -23.17 -8.84
CA THR A 124 -0.03 -22.52 -8.41
C THR A 124 -0.50 -22.98 -7.03
N ALA A 125 -1.07 -22.07 -6.25
CA ALA A 125 -1.81 -22.33 -5.02
C ALA A 125 -3.25 -21.80 -5.12
N THR A 126 -4.23 -22.50 -4.55
CA THR A 126 -5.59 -21.97 -4.40
C THR A 126 -5.78 -21.30 -3.05
N GLY A 127 -6.80 -20.45 -2.92
CA GLY A 127 -7.17 -19.87 -1.62
C GLY A 127 -7.52 -20.95 -0.58
N THR A 128 -8.11 -22.06 -1.03
CA THR A 128 -8.41 -23.25 -0.22
C THR A 128 -7.13 -23.85 0.36
N ASP A 129 -6.10 -24.05 -0.47
CA ASP A 129 -4.82 -24.63 -0.03
C ASP A 129 -4.15 -23.75 1.03
N ILE A 130 -4.24 -22.43 0.88
CA ILE A 130 -3.63 -21.48 1.81
C ILE A 130 -4.40 -21.43 3.14
N LEU A 131 -5.73 -21.30 3.09
CA LEU A 131 -6.56 -21.21 4.29
C LEU A 131 -6.49 -22.50 5.12
N LEU A 132 -6.50 -23.66 4.46
CA LEU A 132 -6.48 -24.96 5.15
C LEU A 132 -5.06 -25.44 5.46
N GLY A 133 -4.15 -25.34 4.49
CA GLY A 133 -2.79 -25.86 4.60
C GLY A 133 -1.88 -24.96 5.43
N ALA A 134 -1.78 -23.69 5.05
CA ALA A 134 -0.90 -22.74 5.74
C ALA A 134 -1.48 -22.25 7.06
N LEU A 135 -2.76 -21.83 7.04
CA LEU A 135 -3.39 -21.18 8.19
C LEU A 135 -4.19 -22.12 9.09
N LYS A 136 -4.42 -23.37 8.65
CA LYS A 136 -5.16 -24.40 9.40
C LYS A 136 -6.54 -23.92 9.89
N LEU A 137 -7.21 -23.11 9.07
CA LEU A 137 -8.53 -22.58 9.38
C LEU A 137 -9.62 -23.55 8.92
N ASP A 138 -10.56 -23.85 9.82
CA ASP A 138 -11.76 -24.61 9.49
C ASP A 138 -12.66 -23.84 8.51
N TYR A 139 -13.43 -24.58 7.69
CA TYR A 139 -14.36 -24.01 6.71
C TYR A 139 -15.35 -22.98 7.29
N GLY A 140 -15.72 -23.12 8.56
CA GLY A 140 -16.59 -22.16 9.25
C GLY A 140 -15.98 -20.76 9.41
N HIS A 141 -14.65 -20.64 9.31
CA HIS A 141 -13.90 -19.40 9.45
C HIS A 141 -13.46 -18.82 8.09
N TRP A 142 -14.02 -19.30 6.98
CA TRP A 142 -13.65 -18.84 5.63
C TRP A 142 -14.49 -17.65 5.18
N GLY A 143 -14.61 -16.67 6.07
CA GLY A 143 -15.31 -15.44 5.78
C GLY A 143 -14.64 -14.64 4.67
N LYS A 144 -15.38 -13.64 4.16
CA LYS A 144 -14.81 -12.67 3.22
C LYS A 144 -13.58 -11.94 3.79
N PRO A 145 -13.52 -11.54 5.08
CA PRO A 145 -12.34 -10.87 5.62
C PRO A 145 -11.06 -11.70 5.49
N GLU A 146 -11.13 -12.99 5.81
CA GLU A 146 -9.99 -13.92 5.78
C GLU A 146 -9.51 -14.15 4.34
N GLN A 147 -10.44 -14.34 3.41
CA GLN A 147 -10.13 -14.46 1.99
C GLN A 147 -9.47 -13.19 1.43
N MET A 148 -9.89 -12.01 1.90
CA MET A 148 -9.30 -10.73 1.48
C MET A 148 -7.90 -10.53 2.04
N ARG A 149 -7.63 -10.94 3.29
CA ARG A 149 -6.28 -10.93 3.88
C ARG A 149 -5.33 -11.82 3.10
N VAL A 150 -5.72 -13.08 2.83
CA VAL A 150 -4.94 -13.99 1.98
C VAL A 150 -4.67 -13.38 0.61
N GLY A 151 -5.68 -12.77 -0.02
CA GLY A 151 -5.50 -12.10 -1.30
C GLY A 151 -4.50 -10.94 -1.28
N ALA A 152 -4.48 -10.15 -0.20
CA ALA A 152 -3.54 -9.05 -0.03
C ALA A 152 -2.11 -9.56 0.18
N ILE A 153 -1.92 -10.56 1.04
CA ILE A 153 -0.63 -11.21 1.32
C ILE A 153 -0.06 -11.83 0.05
N MET A 154 -0.84 -12.66 -0.66
CA MET A 154 -0.38 -13.29 -1.90
C MET A 154 0.02 -12.26 -2.95
N HIS A 155 -0.75 -11.16 -3.09
CA HIS A 155 -0.38 -10.08 -3.99
C HIS A 155 0.95 -9.41 -3.60
N ARG A 156 1.18 -9.17 -2.31
CA ARG A 156 2.42 -8.59 -1.78
C ARG A 156 3.61 -9.50 -2.06
N LEU A 157 3.49 -10.80 -1.82
CA LEU A 157 4.50 -11.82 -2.13
C LEU A 157 4.72 -12.03 -3.65
N GLY A 158 4.10 -11.22 -4.52
CA GLY A 158 4.26 -11.34 -5.97
C GLY A 158 3.42 -12.43 -6.63
N TRP A 159 2.66 -13.21 -5.86
CA TRP A 159 1.76 -14.23 -6.39
C TRP A 159 0.51 -13.59 -7.00
N ARG A 160 0.26 -13.83 -8.29
CA ARG A 160 -0.82 -13.16 -9.05
C ARG A 160 -2.01 -14.07 -9.27
N LYS A 161 -3.23 -13.52 -9.18
CA LYS A 161 -4.47 -14.27 -9.46
C LYS A 161 -4.54 -14.67 -10.93
N VAL A 162 -4.77 -15.96 -11.19
CA VAL A 162 -4.93 -16.54 -12.52
C VAL A 162 -6.09 -17.52 -12.56
N ARG A 163 -6.66 -17.72 -13.75
CA ARG A 163 -7.64 -18.79 -14.01
C ARG A 163 -6.90 -20.10 -14.25
N LEU A 164 -7.10 -21.07 -13.36
CA LEU A 164 -6.51 -22.41 -13.47
C LEU A 164 -7.13 -23.20 -14.64
N SER A 165 -6.57 -24.38 -14.89
CA SER A 165 -7.10 -25.35 -15.82
C SER A 165 -8.52 -25.77 -15.41
N ALA A 166 -9.32 -26.17 -16.41
CA ALA A 166 -10.67 -26.63 -16.16
C ALA A 166 -10.65 -27.94 -15.37
N LEU A 167 -11.50 -28.04 -14.35
CA LEU A 167 -11.69 -29.29 -13.62
C LEU A 167 -12.23 -30.37 -14.57
N PRO A 168 -11.67 -31.59 -14.58
CA PRO A 168 -11.99 -32.61 -15.59
C PRO A 168 -13.48 -32.97 -15.68
N LYS A 169 -14.20 -32.92 -14.55
CA LYS A 169 -15.61 -33.33 -14.47
C LYS A 169 -16.58 -32.18 -14.70
N SER A 170 -16.30 -30.98 -14.17
CA SER A 170 -17.23 -29.85 -14.24
C SER A 170 -16.94 -28.87 -15.37
N GLY A 171 -15.75 -28.92 -15.96
CA GLY A 171 -15.30 -27.93 -16.95
C GLY A 171 -15.05 -26.53 -16.38
N VAL A 172 -15.30 -26.33 -15.08
CA VAL A 172 -15.17 -25.02 -14.42
C VAL A 172 -13.69 -24.71 -14.19
N ARG A 173 -13.30 -23.46 -14.46
CA ARG A 173 -11.94 -22.94 -14.24
C ARG A 173 -11.88 -22.16 -12.92
N PRO A 174 -11.38 -22.76 -11.83
CA PRO A 174 -11.25 -22.07 -10.56
C PRO A 174 -10.19 -20.96 -10.63
N TRP A 175 -10.26 -20.03 -9.68
CA TRP A 175 -9.20 -19.05 -9.46
C TRP A 175 -8.13 -19.64 -8.55
N GLY A 176 -6.87 -19.32 -8.86
CA GLY A 176 -5.73 -19.60 -8.00
C GLY A 176 -4.71 -18.47 -8.10
N TYR A 177 -3.60 -18.62 -7.40
CA TYR A 177 -2.45 -17.74 -7.41
C TYR A 177 -1.30 -18.44 -8.11
N LYS A 178 -0.67 -17.77 -9.08
CA LYS A 178 0.52 -18.27 -9.77
C LYS A 178 1.78 -17.76 -9.10
N ARG A 179 2.74 -18.67 -8.90
CA ARG A 179 4.08 -18.38 -8.40
C ARG A 179 4.79 -17.36 -9.32
N PRO A 180 5.46 -16.33 -8.77
CA PRO A 180 6.27 -15.43 -9.58
C PRO A 180 7.49 -16.16 -10.13
N LYS A 181 8.03 -15.69 -11.27
CA LYS A 181 9.15 -16.37 -11.96
C LYS A 181 10.43 -16.38 -11.13
N ASP A 182 10.62 -15.34 -10.33
CA ASP A 182 11.83 -15.13 -9.53
C ASP A 182 11.70 -15.71 -8.10
N TRP A 183 10.66 -16.51 -7.83
CA TRP A 183 10.42 -17.11 -6.52
C TRP A 183 11.49 -18.15 -6.16
N GLY A 184 12.26 -17.88 -5.12
CA GLY A 184 13.39 -18.74 -4.69
C GLY A 184 14.67 -18.56 -5.53
N GLY A 185 14.70 -17.60 -6.45
CA GLY A 185 15.94 -17.14 -7.08
C GLY A 185 16.60 -16.13 -6.17
N ALA A 186 17.76 -16.48 -5.60
CA ALA A 186 18.59 -15.52 -4.88
C ALA A 186 18.88 -14.31 -5.79
N SER A 187 18.56 -13.10 -5.30
CA SER A 187 19.29 -11.89 -5.73
C SER A 187 20.56 -11.79 -4.91
#